data_AF-A0A7X3RA41-F1
#
_entry.id   AF-A0A7X3RA41-F1
#
_cell.length_a   1.000
_cell.length_b   1.000
_cell.length_c   1.000
_cell.angle_alpha   90.00
_cell.angle_beta   90.00
_cell.angle_gamma   90.00
#
_symmetry.space_group_name_H-M   'P 1'
#
loop_
_entity.id
_entity.type
_entity.pdbx_description
1 polymer ?
#
loop_
_entity_poly.entity_id
_entity_poly.type
_entity_poly.pdbx_seq_one_letter_code
_entity_poly.pdbx_strand_id
1 'polypeptide(L)'
;LMAAREGLIGLAFVNAGRFGRQIPPFGGIDGRISTNPIAFSAPRRDDDPVMVDLTTSVVAEGKVRVAANKGVRVPEGWLIDHEGNPTTDPTVIKGPPPNGAILPMGGIVAHKGYSLGLLVEILGGTLSGQGCAQGEQTVSSNGVLFTVYDISFFTDLDWYYEEVEGMIRHVKASRTAPGFDEILIPGEPEFRLAAKRRQEGISIDDTTWQQMKEAGTRVGLDPEHW
;
A
#
# COMPACT_ATOMS: atom_id res chain seq x y z
N LEU A 1 4.49 10.74 -5.84
CA LEU A 1 3.73 12.00 -5.89
C LEU A 1 4.62 13.25 -5.95
N MET A 2 5.59 13.43 -5.04
CA MET A 2 6.48 14.61 -5.05
C MET A 2 7.18 14.80 -6.40
N ALA A 3 7.78 13.74 -6.95
CA ALA A 3 8.40 13.78 -8.28
C ALA A 3 7.42 14.26 -9.38
N ALA A 4 6.20 13.71 -9.42
CA ALA A 4 5.21 14.08 -10.43
C ALA A 4 4.74 15.53 -10.33
N ARG A 5 4.75 16.14 -9.14
CA ARG A 5 4.43 17.57 -9.00
C ARG A 5 5.52 18.48 -9.57
N GLU A 6 6.74 17.97 -9.68
CA GLU A 6 7.88 18.64 -10.30
C GLU A 6 8.05 18.26 -11.78
N GLY A 7 7.05 17.62 -12.40
CA GLY A 7 7.12 17.19 -13.80
C GLY A 7 7.98 15.95 -14.05
N LEU A 8 8.31 15.16 -13.01
CA LEU A 8 9.16 13.97 -13.10
C LEU A 8 8.35 12.68 -12.85
N ILE A 9 8.75 11.57 -13.46
CA ILE A 9 8.21 10.26 -13.09
C ILE A 9 8.93 9.75 -11.85
N GLY A 10 8.18 9.25 -10.87
CA GLY A 10 8.74 8.68 -9.63
C GLY A 10 8.31 7.23 -9.44
N LEU A 11 9.23 6.41 -8.95
CA LEU A 11 9.02 5.01 -8.59
C LEU A 11 9.68 4.74 -7.24
N ALA A 12 9.01 3.99 -6.36
CA ALA A 12 9.49 3.67 -5.03
C ALA A 12 9.23 2.20 -4.67
N PHE A 13 10.21 1.58 -4.02
CA PHE A 13 10.14 0.23 -3.47
C PHE A 13 10.52 0.29 -2.00
N VAL A 14 9.69 -0.30 -1.13
CA VAL A 14 9.90 -0.25 0.32
C VAL A 14 9.71 -1.63 0.92
N ASN A 15 10.69 -2.12 1.68
CA ASN A 15 10.51 -3.31 2.53
C ASN A 15 10.44 -2.93 4.02
N ALA A 16 10.13 -3.91 4.88
CA ALA A 16 10.13 -3.72 6.34
C ALA A 16 11.16 -4.59 7.07
N GLY A 17 12.09 -5.23 6.34
CA GLY A 17 13.14 -6.08 6.89
C GLY A 17 12.60 -7.10 7.92
N ARG A 18 13.29 -7.25 9.05
CA ARG A 18 12.87 -8.20 10.12
C ARG A 18 11.59 -7.81 10.85
N PHE A 19 11.11 -6.56 10.69
CA PHE A 19 9.95 -6.05 11.41
C PHE A 19 8.62 -6.47 10.77
N GLY A 20 8.63 -6.86 9.50
CA GLY A 20 7.45 -7.30 8.78
C GLY A 20 7.62 -8.71 8.21
N ARG A 21 6.97 -9.69 8.83
CA ARG A 21 6.90 -11.08 8.37
C ARG A 21 5.46 -11.57 8.41
N GLN A 22 4.59 -10.90 7.65
CA GLN A 22 3.15 -11.19 7.63
C GLN A 22 2.72 -11.96 6.37
N ILE A 23 3.54 -11.96 5.31
CA ILE A 23 3.15 -12.51 4.01
C ILE A 23 3.88 -13.84 3.78
N PRO A 24 3.17 -14.94 3.51
CA PRO A 24 3.81 -16.21 3.22
C PRO A 24 4.30 -16.25 1.77
N PRO A 25 5.40 -16.97 1.48
CA PRO A 25 5.76 -17.32 0.11
C PRO A 25 4.60 -18.08 -0.55
N PHE A 26 4.48 -18.00 -1.87
CA PHE A 26 3.46 -18.81 -2.55
C PHE A 26 3.67 -20.30 -2.28
N GLY A 27 2.66 -20.95 -1.68
CA GLY A 27 2.72 -22.35 -1.21
C GLY A 27 3.17 -22.55 0.24
N GLY A 28 3.57 -21.49 0.94
CA GLY A 28 3.86 -21.51 2.38
C GLY A 28 2.68 -21.02 3.23
N ILE A 29 2.77 -21.23 4.54
CA ILE A 29 1.76 -20.78 5.52
C ILE A 29 2.33 -19.81 6.56
N ASP A 30 3.65 -19.78 6.74
CA ASP A 30 4.31 -18.84 7.63
C ASP A 30 4.60 -17.52 6.92
N GLY A 31 4.35 -16.41 7.60
CA GLY A 31 4.84 -15.10 7.15
C GLY A 31 6.36 -15.06 7.05
N ARG A 32 6.90 -14.73 5.86
CA ARG A 32 8.35 -14.67 5.59
C ARG A 32 8.80 -13.36 4.98
N ILE A 33 7.93 -12.60 4.34
CA ILE A 33 8.22 -11.28 3.78
C ILE A 33 7.17 -10.27 4.27
N SER A 34 7.46 -8.98 4.11
CA SER A 34 6.51 -7.92 4.49
C SER A 34 5.51 -7.64 3.38
N THR A 35 4.57 -6.71 3.63
CA THR A 35 3.60 -6.23 2.61
C THR A 35 4.27 -5.58 1.40
N ASN A 36 5.53 -5.12 1.53
CA ASN A 36 6.41 -4.77 0.43
C ASN A 36 5.74 -3.90 -0.66
N PRO A 37 5.35 -2.64 -0.36
CA PRO A 37 4.65 -1.81 -1.31
C PRO A 37 5.52 -1.33 -2.48
N ILE A 38 4.84 -1.03 -3.59
CA ILE A 38 5.37 -0.39 -4.79
C ILE A 38 4.53 0.86 -5.02
N ALA A 39 5.19 2.00 -5.18
CA ALA A 39 4.54 3.26 -5.52
C ALA A 39 5.11 3.85 -6.81
N PHE A 40 4.24 4.36 -7.68
CA PHE A 40 4.57 5.02 -8.93
C PHE A 40 3.78 6.31 -9.06
N SER A 41 4.37 7.34 -9.66
CA SER A 41 3.64 8.53 -10.06
C SER A 41 4.16 9.12 -11.36
N ALA A 42 3.25 9.58 -12.21
CA ALA A 42 3.53 10.24 -13.47
C ALA A 42 2.76 11.57 -13.58
N PRO A 43 3.40 12.67 -14.01
CA PRO A 43 2.76 13.96 -14.16
C PRO A 43 1.71 13.95 -15.27
N ARG A 44 0.72 14.83 -15.14
CA ARG A 44 -0.29 15.14 -16.16
C ARG A 44 -0.27 16.65 -16.43
N ARG A 45 -0.82 17.09 -17.56
CA ARG A 45 -0.74 18.50 -18.00
C ARG A 45 -1.51 19.42 -17.05
N ASP A 46 -2.79 19.11 -16.81
CA ASP A 46 -3.74 20.03 -16.17
C ASP A 46 -4.59 19.37 -15.08
N ASP A 47 -4.13 18.22 -14.55
CA ASP A 47 -4.90 17.41 -13.58
C ASP A 47 -3.97 16.73 -12.57
N ASP A 48 -4.55 16.13 -11.53
CA ASP A 48 -3.78 15.38 -10.54
C ASP A 48 -2.97 14.24 -11.18
N PRO A 49 -1.72 14.00 -10.76
CA PRO A 49 -0.86 12.95 -11.32
C PRO A 49 -1.50 11.56 -11.32
N VAL A 50 -1.18 10.74 -12.31
CA VAL A 50 -1.43 9.29 -12.17
C VAL A 50 -0.61 8.79 -10.99
N MET A 51 -1.25 8.14 -10.02
CA MET A 51 -0.61 7.67 -8.80
C MET A 51 -1.01 6.23 -8.51
N VAL A 52 -0.04 5.33 -8.54
CA VAL A 52 -0.20 3.95 -8.09
C VAL A 52 0.48 3.82 -6.74
N ASP A 53 -0.25 3.34 -5.74
CA ASP A 53 0.27 3.01 -4.42
C ASP A 53 -0.39 1.70 -3.96
N LEU A 54 0.38 0.61 -3.97
CA LEU A 54 -0.14 -0.72 -3.68
C LEU A 54 0.83 -1.52 -2.82
N THR A 55 0.26 -2.37 -1.97
CA THR A 55 0.95 -3.49 -1.35
C THR A 55 1.05 -4.66 -2.32
N THR A 56 2.06 -5.52 -2.18
CA THR A 56 2.17 -6.77 -2.96
C THR A 56 1.36 -7.92 -2.35
N SER A 57 0.79 -7.70 -1.15
CA SER A 57 -0.25 -8.55 -0.55
C SER A 57 -1.65 -8.17 -1.03
N VAL A 58 -2.62 -9.08 -0.88
CA VAL A 58 -4.03 -8.83 -1.27
C VAL A 58 -4.66 -7.66 -0.48
N VAL A 59 -4.11 -7.36 0.69
CA VAL A 59 -4.52 -6.24 1.54
C VAL A 59 -3.36 -5.74 2.40
N ALA A 60 -3.33 -4.44 2.70
CA ALA A 60 -2.42 -3.88 3.70
C ALA A 60 -2.76 -4.35 5.11
N GLU A 61 -1.73 -4.66 5.93
CA GLU A 61 -1.88 -5.08 7.33
C GLU A 61 -2.74 -4.09 8.14
N GLY A 62 -2.57 -2.78 7.92
CA GLY A 62 -3.36 -1.74 8.59
C GLY A 62 -4.87 -1.92 8.41
N LYS A 63 -5.35 -2.36 7.24
CA LYS A 63 -6.78 -2.61 7.01
C LYS A 63 -7.29 -3.81 7.82
N VAL A 64 -6.47 -4.85 7.98
CA VAL A 64 -6.80 -6.00 8.83
C VAL A 64 -6.84 -5.59 10.30
N ARG A 65 -5.90 -4.74 10.75
CA ARG A 65 -5.92 -4.17 12.11
C ARG A 65 -7.16 -3.33 12.38
N VAL A 66 -7.58 -2.50 11.42
CA VAL A 66 -8.83 -1.72 11.51
C VAL A 66 -10.05 -2.63 11.60
N ALA A 67 -10.12 -3.70 10.78
CA ALA A 67 -11.21 -4.68 10.85
C ALA A 67 -11.27 -5.37 12.23
N ALA A 68 -10.11 -5.78 12.77
CA ALA A 68 -10.03 -6.35 14.11
C ALA A 68 -10.47 -5.37 15.20
N ASN A 69 -10.09 -4.09 15.12
CA ASN A 69 -10.49 -3.07 16.08
C ASN A 69 -12.01 -2.79 16.03
N LYS A 70 -12.61 -2.89 14.84
CA LYS A 70 -14.05 -2.77 14.64
C LYS A 70 -14.83 -4.05 14.97
N GLY A 71 -14.15 -5.17 15.26
CA GLY A 71 -14.78 -6.47 15.47
C GLY A 71 -15.49 -7.03 14.23
N VAL A 72 -15.08 -6.63 13.02
CA VAL A 72 -15.71 -7.07 11.77
C VAL A 72 -14.83 -8.08 11.03
N ARG A 73 -15.47 -9.04 10.35
CA ARG A 73 -14.79 -10.02 9.48
C ARG A 73 -14.20 -9.31 8.26
N VAL A 74 -13.07 -9.82 7.76
CA VAL A 74 -12.49 -9.38 6.49
C VAL A 74 -13.03 -10.21 5.32
N PRO A 75 -12.92 -9.73 4.06
CA PRO A 75 -13.27 -10.53 2.90
C PRO A 75 -12.52 -11.87 2.83
N GLU A 76 -13.16 -12.87 2.22
CA GLU A 76 -12.53 -14.16 1.92
C GLU A 76 -11.31 -13.97 1.00
N GLY A 77 -10.33 -14.86 1.15
CA GLY A 77 -9.08 -14.83 0.38
C GLY A 77 -8.07 -13.77 0.85
N TRP A 78 -8.33 -13.08 1.96
CA TRP A 78 -7.35 -12.17 2.56
C TRP A 78 -6.33 -12.90 3.44
N LEU A 79 -6.80 -13.85 4.25
CA LEU A 79 -6.03 -14.42 5.36
C LEU A 79 -6.05 -15.96 5.34
N ILE A 80 -5.01 -16.52 5.93
CA ILE A 80 -4.96 -17.90 6.41
C ILE A 80 -4.68 -17.90 7.92
N ASP A 81 -5.18 -18.91 8.62
CA ASP A 81 -4.82 -19.14 10.03
C ASP A 81 -3.44 -19.82 10.16
N HIS A 82 -3.04 -20.11 11.40
CA HIS A 82 -1.76 -20.73 11.73
C HIS A 82 -1.61 -22.18 11.22
N GLU A 83 -2.70 -22.84 10.81
CA GLU A 83 -2.69 -24.17 10.20
C GLU A 83 -2.73 -24.08 8.66
N GLY A 84 -2.82 -22.87 8.10
CA GLY A 84 -2.91 -22.62 6.67
C GLY A 84 -4.32 -22.65 6.10
N ASN A 85 -5.36 -22.75 6.95
CA ASN A 85 -6.74 -22.77 6.47
C ASN A 85 -7.22 -21.34 6.16
N PRO A 86 -7.99 -21.14 5.07
CA PRO A 86 -8.60 -19.84 4.78
C PRO A 86 -9.46 -19.33 5.94
N THR A 87 -9.33 -18.06 6.27
CA THR A 87 -10.11 -17.44 7.35
C THR A 87 -10.49 -16.00 7.02
N THR A 88 -11.59 -15.54 7.60
CA THR A 88 -12.05 -14.14 7.57
C THR A 88 -11.89 -13.46 8.92
N ASP A 89 -11.25 -14.15 9.88
CA ASP A 89 -10.97 -13.61 11.21
C ASP A 89 -9.72 -12.72 11.20
N PRO A 90 -9.85 -11.41 11.39
CA PRO A 90 -8.68 -10.52 11.40
C PRO A 90 -7.80 -10.67 12.64
N THR A 91 -8.22 -11.42 13.67
CA THR A 91 -7.41 -11.58 14.89
C THR A 91 -6.30 -12.62 14.73
N VAL A 92 -6.32 -13.46 13.69
CA VAL A 92 -5.30 -14.52 13.50
C VAL A 92 -3.89 -13.99 13.27
N ILE A 93 -3.76 -12.74 12.84
CA ILE A 93 -2.46 -12.07 12.64
C ILE A 93 -1.96 -11.35 13.92
N LYS A 94 -2.75 -11.35 15.00
CA LYS A 94 -2.41 -10.73 16.28
C LYS A 94 -2.09 -11.80 17.32
N GLY A 95 -0.99 -11.63 18.06
CA GLY A 95 -0.68 -12.46 19.23
C GLY A 95 0.70 -13.10 19.20
N PRO A 96 1.02 -13.92 20.21
CA PRO A 96 2.25 -14.71 20.22
C PRO A 96 2.18 -15.79 19.13
N PRO A 97 3.29 -16.08 18.44
CA PRO A 97 3.35 -17.15 17.44
C PRO A 97 2.89 -18.52 17.99
N PRO A 98 2.36 -19.41 17.14
CA PRO A 98 2.22 -19.25 15.68
C PRO A 98 1.03 -18.36 15.29
N ASN A 99 1.27 -17.42 14.38
CA ASN A 99 0.25 -16.51 13.84
C ASN A 99 -0.19 -17.00 12.46
N GLY A 100 -1.40 -16.59 12.05
CA GLY A 100 -1.83 -16.64 10.65
C GLY A 100 -1.07 -15.64 9.77
N ALA A 101 -1.45 -15.57 8.50
CA ALA A 101 -0.75 -14.76 7.51
C ALA A 101 -1.69 -14.06 6.53
N ILE A 102 -1.22 -12.96 5.94
CA ILE A 102 -1.94 -12.22 4.89
C ILE A 102 -1.46 -12.75 3.53
N LEU A 103 -2.38 -13.13 2.65
CA LEU A 103 -2.04 -13.74 1.37
C LEU A 103 -1.42 -12.73 0.37
N PRO A 104 -0.50 -13.18 -0.51
CA PRO A 104 -0.05 -12.37 -1.64
C PRO A 104 -1.19 -11.98 -2.58
N MET A 105 -1.08 -10.84 -3.27
CA MET A 105 -2.11 -10.44 -4.24
C MET A 105 -2.14 -11.39 -5.45
N GLY A 106 -3.34 -11.60 -6.01
CA GLY A 106 -3.53 -12.36 -7.25
C GLY A 106 -4.39 -13.63 -7.11
N GLY A 107 -4.83 -13.99 -5.90
CA GLY A 107 -5.73 -15.14 -5.69
C GLY A 107 -5.12 -16.44 -6.25
N ILE A 108 -5.78 -17.06 -7.23
CA ILE A 108 -5.26 -18.28 -7.90
C ILE A 108 -3.91 -18.08 -8.60
N VAL A 109 -3.53 -16.83 -8.89
CA VAL A 109 -2.21 -16.45 -9.44
C VAL A 109 -1.36 -15.68 -8.41
N ALA A 110 -1.55 -15.95 -7.11
CA ALA A 110 -0.83 -15.28 -6.01
C ALA A 110 0.71 -15.35 -6.11
N HIS A 111 1.26 -16.31 -6.88
CA HIS A 111 2.67 -16.33 -7.21
C HIS A 111 3.16 -15.02 -7.84
N LYS A 112 2.31 -14.28 -8.58
CA LYS A 112 2.66 -12.97 -9.17
C LYS A 112 2.85 -11.89 -8.11
N GLY A 113 1.92 -11.79 -7.16
CA GLY A 113 2.04 -10.88 -6.02
C GLY A 113 3.26 -11.20 -5.17
N TYR A 114 3.50 -12.49 -4.91
CA TYR A 114 4.71 -12.95 -4.23
C TYR A 114 5.99 -12.56 -4.98
N SER A 115 6.04 -12.73 -6.31
CA SER A 115 7.19 -12.32 -7.12
C SER A 115 7.46 -10.82 -7.04
N LEU A 116 6.41 -9.98 -7.04
CA LEU A 116 6.57 -8.54 -6.83
C LEU A 116 7.09 -8.23 -5.42
N GLY A 117 6.61 -8.95 -4.40
CA GLY A 117 7.10 -8.83 -3.04
C GLY A 117 8.60 -9.15 -2.90
N LEU A 118 9.10 -10.18 -3.60
CA LEU A 118 10.53 -10.48 -3.65
C LEU A 118 11.34 -9.40 -4.37
N LEU A 119 10.84 -8.85 -5.47
CA LEU A 119 11.47 -7.74 -6.18
C LEU A 119 11.67 -6.55 -5.23
N VAL A 120 10.66 -6.24 -4.41
CA VAL A 120 10.74 -5.18 -3.40
C VAL A 120 11.72 -5.50 -2.27
N GLU A 121 11.79 -6.75 -1.78
CA GLU A 121 12.84 -7.12 -0.80
C GLU A 121 14.24 -6.83 -1.36
N ILE A 122 14.48 -7.16 -2.64
CA ILE A 122 15.79 -6.97 -3.25
C ILE A 122 16.09 -5.49 -3.47
N LEU A 123 15.16 -4.73 -4.07
CA LEU A 123 15.38 -3.32 -4.40
C LEU A 123 15.31 -2.42 -3.17
N GLY A 124 14.31 -2.59 -2.32
CA GLY A 124 14.15 -1.82 -1.10
C GLY A 124 15.10 -2.28 -0.01
N GLY A 125 15.24 -3.58 0.23
CA GLY A 125 16.04 -4.15 1.33
C GLY A 125 17.51 -4.34 1.00
N THR A 126 17.83 -5.31 0.13
CA THR A 126 19.22 -5.70 -0.18
C THR A 126 20.00 -4.52 -0.75
N LEU A 127 19.47 -3.88 -1.79
CA LEU A 127 20.18 -2.84 -2.53
C LEU A 127 20.39 -1.55 -1.72
N SER A 128 19.45 -1.21 -0.83
CA SER A 128 19.63 -0.05 0.06
C SER A 128 20.63 -0.28 1.20
N GLY A 129 21.04 -1.53 1.42
CA GLY A 129 21.88 -1.93 2.55
C GLY A 129 21.15 -1.98 3.90
N GLN A 130 19.83 -1.78 3.95
CA GLN A 130 19.04 -1.95 5.18
C GLN A 130 18.69 -3.40 5.49
N GLY A 131 18.87 -4.31 4.51
CA GLY A 131 18.66 -5.74 4.68
C GLY A 131 17.22 -6.20 4.42
N CYS A 132 17.05 -7.52 4.40
CA CYS A 132 15.80 -8.20 4.01
C CYS A 132 15.17 -8.96 5.17
N ALA A 133 14.01 -9.55 4.92
CA ALA A 133 13.23 -10.28 5.91
C ALA A 133 13.98 -11.40 6.67
N GLN A 134 15.12 -11.91 6.18
CA GLN A 134 15.96 -12.90 6.88
C GLN A 134 16.53 -12.36 8.21
N GLY A 135 16.87 -11.07 8.30
CA GLY A 135 17.04 -10.38 9.58
C GLY A 135 18.33 -10.59 10.38
N GLU A 136 19.48 -10.89 9.75
CA GLU A 136 20.77 -10.90 10.46
C GLU A 136 21.42 -9.52 10.61
N GLN A 137 21.12 -8.58 9.72
CA GLN A 137 21.55 -7.19 9.89
C GLN A 137 20.57 -6.45 10.79
N THR A 138 21.07 -5.57 11.65
CA THR A 138 20.28 -4.64 12.47
C THR A 138 19.57 -3.64 11.57
N VAL A 139 18.46 -4.07 10.98
CA VAL A 139 17.49 -3.20 10.32
C VAL A 139 17.07 -2.15 11.35
N SER A 140 17.44 -0.90 11.13
CA SER A 140 17.05 0.22 12.00
C SER A 140 15.82 0.95 11.48
N SER A 141 15.53 0.78 10.19
CA SER A 141 14.43 1.41 9.46
C SER A 141 14.06 0.60 8.22
N ASN A 142 13.00 1.00 7.53
CA ASN A 142 12.63 0.40 6.24
C ASN A 142 13.76 0.60 5.22
N GLY A 143 14.02 -0.44 4.42
CA GLY A 143 14.83 -0.30 3.22
C GLY A 143 14.01 0.35 2.11
N VAL A 144 14.59 1.35 1.44
CA VAL A 144 13.90 2.12 0.40
C VAL A 144 14.80 2.33 -0.81
N LEU A 145 14.21 2.18 -1.99
CA LEU A 145 14.77 2.67 -3.25
C LEU A 145 13.78 3.65 -3.88
N PHE A 146 14.28 4.83 -4.26
CA PHE A 146 13.58 5.77 -5.11
C PHE A 146 14.28 5.87 -6.46
N THR A 147 13.52 5.77 -7.54
CA THR A 147 13.97 6.07 -8.89
C THR A 147 13.14 7.23 -9.42
N VAL A 148 13.82 8.23 -9.99
CA VAL A 148 13.19 9.40 -10.56
C VAL A 148 13.67 9.55 -12.00
N TYR A 149 12.75 9.77 -12.93
CA TYR A 149 13.04 9.94 -14.34
C TYR A 149 12.64 11.34 -14.79
N ASP A 150 13.61 12.06 -15.36
CA ASP A 150 13.34 13.27 -16.12
C ASP A 150 12.87 12.88 -17.52
N ILE A 151 11.62 13.22 -17.82
CA ILE A 151 10.94 12.84 -19.06
C ILE A 151 11.64 13.44 -20.28
N SER A 152 12.23 14.63 -20.13
CA SER A 152 12.88 15.37 -21.23
C SER A 152 14.11 14.64 -21.79
N PHE A 153 14.68 13.68 -21.07
CA PHE A 153 15.76 12.83 -21.56
C PHE A 153 15.28 11.68 -22.46
N PHE A 154 13.97 11.41 -22.51
CA PHE A 154 13.41 10.28 -23.25
C PHE A 154 12.52 10.73 -24.41
N THR A 155 11.78 11.83 -24.25
CA THR A 155 10.85 12.31 -25.28
C THR A 155 10.51 13.80 -25.11
N ASP A 156 9.87 14.39 -26.11
CA ASP A 156 9.29 15.72 -26.04
C ASP A 156 8.17 15.78 -24.98
N LEU A 157 8.16 16.83 -24.17
CA LEU A 157 7.22 16.96 -23.05
C LEU A 157 5.78 17.15 -23.53
N ASP A 158 5.55 17.91 -24.60
CA ASP A 158 4.20 18.14 -25.09
C ASP A 158 3.61 16.84 -25.64
N TRP A 159 4.40 16.09 -26.40
CA TRP A 159 4.03 14.76 -26.87
C TRP A 159 3.74 13.80 -25.70
N TYR A 160 4.60 13.76 -24.67
CA TYR A 160 4.36 12.92 -23.49
C TYR A 160 3.00 13.19 -22.86
N TYR A 161 2.68 14.47 -22.63
CA TYR A 161 1.40 14.84 -22.02
C TYR A 161 0.22 14.48 -22.92
N GLU A 162 0.32 14.71 -24.23
CA GLU A 162 -0.71 14.32 -25.19
C GLU A 162 -0.97 12.81 -25.18
N GLU A 163 0.08 12.00 -25.11
CA GLU A 163 -0.02 10.53 -25.04
C GLU A 163 -0.63 10.07 -23.71
N VAL A 164 -0.23 10.64 -22.58
CA VAL A 164 -0.81 10.30 -21.27
C VAL A 164 -2.30 10.66 -21.23
N GLU A 165 -2.69 11.85 -21.70
CA GLU A 165 -4.10 12.25 -21.75
C GLU A 165 -4.89 11.44 -22.78
N GLY A 166 -4.27 11.06 -23.91
CA GLY A 166 -4.83 10.13 -24.89
C GLY A 166 -5.13 8.76 -24.29
N MET A 167 -4.15 8.16 -23.61
CA MET A 167 -4.27 6.88 -22.91
C MET A 167 -5.36 6.94 -21.84
N ILE A 168 -5.40 7.98 -21.01
CA ILE A 168 -6.42 8.14 -19.97
C ILE A 168 -7.81 8.23 -20.58
N ARG A 169 -8.01 9.07 -21.61
CA ARG A 169 -9.30 9.15 -22.32
C ARG A 169 -9.71 7.79 -22.90
N HIS A 170 -8.77 7.06 -23.50
CA HIS A 170 -9.02 5.74 -24.05
C HIS A 170 -9.48 4.74 -22.98
N VAL A 171 -8.76 4.67 -21.84
CA VAL A 171 -9.11 3.79 -20.71
C VAL A 171 -10.47 4.15 -20.12
N LYS A 172 -10.74 5.44 -19.89
CA LYS A 172 -12.00 5.92 -19.30
C LYS A 172 -13.20 5.78 -20.24
N ALA A 173 -12.98 5.63 -21.55
CA ALA A 173 -14.03 5.39 -22.53
C ALA A 173 -14.55 3.93 -22.55
N SER A 174 -13.92 3.02 -21.78
CA SER A 174 -14.44 1.65 -21.64
C SER A 174 -15.83 1.66 -21.01
N ARG A 175 -16.70 0.76 -21.49
CA ARG A 175 -17.99 0.50 -20.83
C ARG A 175 -17.73 -0.01 -19.42
N THR A 176 -18.54 0.43 -18.47
CA THR A 176 -18.46 -0.02 -17.09
C THR A 176 -19.13 -1.37 -16.90
N ALA A 177 -18.62 -2.16 -15.95
CA ALA A 177 -19.28 -3.38 -15.50
C ALA A 177 -20.46 -3.05 -14.58
N PRO A 178 -21.42 -3.97 -14.36
CA PRO A 178 -22.48 -3.78 -13.37
C PRO A 178 -21.92 -3.39 -12.00
N GLY A 179 -22.49 -2.36 -11.38
CA GLY A 179 -22.04 -1.83 -10.09
C GLY A 179 -20.92 -0.77 -10.18
N PHE A 180 -20.50 -0.38 -11.38
CA PHE A 180 -19.54 0.70 -11.61
C PHE A 180 -20.17 1.83 -12.43
N ASP A 181 -20.08 3.05 -11.91
CA ASP A 181 -20.60 4.25 -12.59
C ASP A 181 -19.58 4.89 -13.53
N GLU A 182 -18.29 4.75 -13.23
CA GLU A 182 -17.19 5.27 -14.03
C GLU A 182 -15.93 4.41 -13.87
N ILE A 183 -14.99 4.55 -14.82
CA ILE A 183 -13.63 4.01 -14.70
C ILE A 183 -12.76 5.09 -14.07
N LEU A 184 -12.14 4.78 -12.92
CA LEU A 184 -11.24 5.69 -12.22
C LEU A 184 -9.78 5.37 -12.56
N ILE A 185 -8.98 6.41 -12.76
CA ILE A 185 -7.53 6.28 -12.94
C ILE A 185 -6.86 6.15 -11.55
N PRO A 186 -5.80 5.34 -11.40
CA PRO A 186 -5.06 5.25 -10.14
C PRO A 186 -4.68 6.64 -9.60
N GLY A 187 -5.08 6.91 -8.36
CA GLY A 187 -4.94 8.20 -7.68
C GLY A 187 -6.25 9.00 -7.61
N GLU A 188 -7.13 8.92 -8.61
CA GLU A 188 -8.40 9.66 -8.60
C GLU A 188 -9.26 9.41 -7.34
N PRO A 189 -9.44 8.16 -6.85
CA PRO A 189 -10.17 7.92 -5.61
C PRO A 189 -9.55 8.68 -4.42
N GLU A 190 -8.23 8.65 -4.30
CA GLU A 190 -7.48 9.30 -3.23
C GLU A 190 -7.57 10.83 -3.30
N PHE A 191 -7.43 11.42 -4.49
CA PHE A 191 -7.51 12.88 -4.67
C PHE A 191 -8.92 13.40 -4.38
N ARG A 192 -9.96 12.72 -4.88
CA ARG A 192 -11.37 13.06 -4.57
C ARG A 192 -11.64 12.96 -3.08
N LEU A 193 -11.19 11.88 -2.44
CA LEU A 193 -11.37 11.69 -1.00
C LEU A 193 -10.61 12.75 -0.19
N ALA A 194 -9.40 13.12 -0.61
CA ALA A 194 -8.61 14.18 0.02
C ALA A 194 -9.30 15.54 -0.11
N ALA A 195 -9.82 15.89 -1.28
CA ALA A 195 -10.59 17.12 -1.49
C ALA A 195 -11.83 17.17 -0.60
N LYS A 196 -12.60 16.07 -0.54
CA LYS A 196 -13.77 15.94 0.34
C LYS A 196 -13.38 16.11 1.82
N ARG A 197 -12.35 15.41 2.29
CA ARG A 197 -11.90 15.47 3.68
C ARG A 197 -11.30 16.82 4.09
N ARG A 198 -10.75 17.60 3.15
CA ARG A 198 -10.35 18.98 3.42
C ARG A 198 -11.54 19.89 3.72
N GLN A 199 -12.70 19.59 3.16
CA GLN A 199 -13.93 20.38 3.34
C GLN A 199 -14.76 19.88 4.53
N GLU A 200 -14.90 18.56 4.66
CA GLU A 200 -15.80 17.92 5.63
C GLU A 200 -15.11 17.40 6.90
N GLY A 201 -13.77 17.40 6.92
CA GLY A 201 -12.98 16.81 8.00
C GLY A 201 -12.65 15.33 7.78
N ILE A 202 -11.85 14.78 8.69
CA ILE A 202 -11.40 13.37 8.67
C ILE A 202 -12.15 12.61 9.75
N SER A 203 -12.92 11.58 9.36
CA SER A 203 -13.57 10.67 10.30
C SER A 203 -12.55 9.71 10.93
N ILE A 204 -12.60 9.60 12.26
CA ILE A 204 -11.76 8.73 13.09
C ILE A 204 -12.70 7.88 13.96
N ASP A 205 -12.42 6.58 14.12
CA ASP A 205 -13.21 5.72 15.00
C ASP A 205 -12.90 5.96 16.48
N ASP A 206 -13.89 5.67 17.35
CA ASP A 206 -13.78 5.94 18.80
C ASP A 206 -12.55 5.28 19.43
N THR A 207 -12.22 4.04 19.04
CA THR A 207 -11.04 3.34 19.58
C THR A 207 -9.76 4.08 19.23
N THR A 208 -9.58 4.45 17.97
CA THR A 208 -8.41 5.23 17.52
C THR A 208 -8.38 6.61 18.19
N TRP A 209 -9.52 7.28 18.31
CA TRP A 209 -9.61 8.60 18.97
C TRP A 209 -9.19 8.54 20.43
N GLN A 210 -9.66 7.55 21.21
CA GLN A 210 -9.23 7.39 22.60
C GLN A 210 -7.72 7.13 22.69
N GLN A 211 -7.16 6.28 21.83
CA GLN A 211 -5.71 6.03 21.78
C GLN A 211 -4.90 7.31 21.49
N MET A 212 -5.41 8.20 20.63
CA MET A 212 -4.79 9.50 20.37
C MET A 212 -4.83 10.40 21.61
N LYS A 213 -5.96 10.48 22.31
CA LYS A 213 -6.08 11.25 23.56
C LYS A 213 -5.12 10.75 24.63
N GLU A 214 -5.09 9.44 24.87
CA GLU A 214 -4.17 8.80 25.82
C GLU A 214 -2.69 9.04 25.47
N ALA A 215 -2.34 9.03 24.18
CA ALA A 215 -1.00 9.39 23.72
C ALA A 215 -0.68 10.87 24.00
N GLY A 216 -1.63 11.77 23.74
CA GLY A 216 -1.51 13.19 24.05
C GLY A 216 -1.25 13.45 25.53
N THR A 217 -2.06 12.86 26.42
CA THR A 217 -1.89 12.99 27.88
C THR A 217 -0.51 12.51 28.34
N ARG A 218 0.01 11.41 27.79
CA ARG A 218 1.33 10.88 28.14
C ARG A 218 2.49 11.83 27.80
N VAL A 219 2.31 12.69 26.81
CA VAL A 219 3.31 13.71 26.41
C VAL A 219 2.97 15.11 26.95
N GLY A 220 1.99 15.22 27.85
CA GLY A 220 1.62 16.48 28.52
C GLY A 220 0.70 17.38 27.71
N LEU A 221 0.02 16.88 26.68
CA LEU A 221 -1.04 17.59 25.98
C LEU A 221 -2.39 17.38 26.69
N ASP A 222 -3.27 18.37 26.61
CA ASP A 222 -4.65 18.29 27.10
C ASP A 222 -5.62 17.98 25.93
N PRO A 223 -6.09 16.74 25.81
CA PRO A 223 -6.96 16.32 24.71
C PRO A 223 -8.45 16.57 24.97
N GLU A 224 -8.87 17.07 26.14
CA GLU A 224 -10.27 17.43 26.42
C GLU A 224 -10.76 18.61 25.56
N HIS A 225 -9.83 19.32 24.94
CA HIS A 225 -10.08 20.48 24.07
C HIS A 225 -9.94 20.18 22.57
N TRP A 226 -9.87 18.90 22.17
CA TRP A 226 -9.72 18.46 20.77
C TRP A 226 -11.04 18.05 20.12
#